data_AF-A0A920W7R3-F1
#
_entry.id   AF-A0A920W7R3-F1
#
_cell.length_a   1.000
_cell.length_b   1.000
_cell.length_c   1.000
_cell.angle_alpha   90.00
_cell.angle_beta   90.00
_cell.angle_gamma   90.00
#
_symmetry.space_group_name_H-M   'P 1'
#
loop_
_entity.id
_entity.type
_entity.pdbx_description
1 polymer ?
#
loop_
_entity_poly.entity_id
_entity_poly.type
_entity_poly.pdbx_seq_one_letter_code
_entity_poly.pdbx_strand_id
1 'polypeptide(L)'
;MNSNRMYHRSLPVLFAILFLRLDVYAQNAPTYSEHIAPILRTHCVSCHRPDGIAPFSLDNFRDAEANAERIAEVVTSASMPPWKPAPYYGPFDGEPEITVAEADNLVAWATNGTPQGDTAALALDPTMPSWPLGEPDLIVSMEDTYSVNPGDSLEHRNFVLPINLTEQQWVRAVDVLPNGVSSAAIRRARVMIDGSGTGRTAEAEDTLPGYPGLIIDHAAFPQGHIWSGHQDKRRLLNSLG
;
A
#
# COMPACT_ATOMS: atom_id res chain seq x y z
N MET A 1 59.71 73.16 42.02
CA MET A 1 59.66 72.26 40.85
C MET A 1 59.93 70.86 41.32
N ASN A 2 58.91 70.01 41.42
CA ASN A 2 59.05 68.54 41.49
C ASN A 2 57.68 67.94 41.16
N SER A 3 57.54 67.39 39.96
CA SER A 3 56.31 66.73 39.50
C SER A 3 56.49 65.21 39.60
N ASN A 4 55.73 64.56 40.47
CA ASN A 4 55.61 63.10 40.51
C ASN A 4 54.69 62.64 39.37
N ARG A 5 55.23 61.93 38.37
CA ARG A 5 54.46 61.18 37.38
C ARG A 5 54.29 59.74 37.87
N MET A 6 53.07 59.36 38.25
CA MET A 6 52.70 57.96 38.44
C MET A 6 52.49 57.31 37.07
N TYR A 7 53.16 56.17 36.83
CA TYR A 7 52.92 55.32 35.67
C TYR A 7 51.91 54.22 36.04
N HIS A 8 50.72 54.24 35.45
CA HIS A 8 49.80 53.11 35.47
C HIS A 8 50.21 52.09 34.40
N ARG A 9 50.56 50.87 34.81
CA ARG A 9 50.76 49.73 33.90
C ARG A 9 49.43 49.00 33.73
N SER A 10 48.84 49.08 32.55
CA SER A 10 47.67 48.29 32.16
C SER A 10 48.14 46.91 31.67
N LEU A 11 47.80 45.83 32.38
CA LEU A 11 47.96 44.46 31.88
C LEU A 11 46.72 44.09 31.04
N PRO A 12 46.85 43.66 29.78
CA PRO A 12 45.70 43.16 29.04
C PRO A 12 45.39 41.71 29.46
N VAL A 13 44.16 41.47 29.92
CA VAL A 13 43.63 40.13 30.16
C VAL A 13 43.24 39.53 28.81
N LEU A 14 44.02 38.56 28.33
CA LEU A 14 43.71 37.81 27.12
C LEU A 14 42.62 36.77 27.45
N PHE A 15 41.41 36.94 26.93
CA PHE A 15 40.32 35.97 27.06
C PHE A 15 40.49 34.90 25.97
N ALA A 16 40.95 33.72 26.34
CA ALA A 16 41.02 32.58 25.42
C ALA A 16 39.61 31.97 25.24
N ILE A 17 39.01 32.19 24.08
CA ILE A 17 37.74 31.56 23.69
C ILE A 17 38.05 30.11 23.29
N LEU A 18 37.75 29.17 24.19
CA LEU A 18 37.80 27.74 23.93
C LEU A 18 36.63 27.37 23.00
N PHE A 19 36.90 27.27 21.70
CA PHE A 19 35.95 26.69 20.75
C PHE A 19 35.83 25.18 21.00
N LEU A 20 34.90 24.78 21.87
CA LEU A 20 34.41 23.41 21.89
C LEU A 20 33.83 23.10 20.51
N ARG A 21 34.51 22.24 19.75
CA ARG A 21 33.94 21.58 18.57
C ARG A 21 32.82 20.70 19.10
N LEU A 22 31.58 21.15 18.97
CA LEU A 22 30.43 20.25 18.96
C LEU A 22 30.59 19.46 17.67
N ASP A 23 31.21 18.28 17.76
CA ASP A 23 31.03 17.24 16.77
C ASP A 23 29.55 16.85 16.84
N VAL A 24 28.74 17.59 16.09
CA VAL A 24 27.41 17.15 15.73
C VAL A 24 27.64 15.87 14.94
N TYR A 25 27.50 14.73 15.61
CA TYR A 25 27.29 13.46 14.93
C TYR A 25 26.01 13.66 14.12
N ALA A 26 26.15 14.07 12.86
CA ALA A 26 25.09 13.95 11.90
C ALA A 26 24.74 12.47 11.90
N GLN A 27 23.58 12.11 12.46
CA GLN A 27 23.00 10.84 12.06
C GLN A 27 22.86 10.94 10.55
N ASN A 28 23.62 10.10 9.84
CA ASN A 28 23.53 10.05 8.40
C ASN A 28 22.06 9.86 8.06
N ALA A 29 21.52 10.78 7.26
CA ALA A 29 20.13 10.70 6.86
C ALA A 29 19.87 9.31 6.26
N PRO A 30 18.71 8.68 6.56
CA PRO A 30 18.37 7.38 6.02
C PRO A 30 18.47 7.45 4.50
N THR A 31 19.04 6.42 3.87
CA THR A 31 19.19 6.35 2.40
C THR A 31 18.11 5.49 1.80
N TYR A 32 17.78 5.75 0.53
CA TYR A 32 16.74 4.99 -0.16
C TYR A 32 17.05 3.50 -0.17
N SER A 33 18.27 3.13 -0.56
CA SER A 33 18.62 1.73 -0.75
C SER A 33 18.66 0.91 0.53
N GLU A 34 19.15 1.49 1.63
CA GLU A 34 19.37 0.76 2.88
C GLU A 34 18.15 0.81 3.80
N HIS A 35 17.40 1.93 3.81
CA HIS A 35 16.35 2.16 4.81
C HIS A 35 14.95 2.24 4.21
N ILE A 36 14.78 2.87 3.05
CA ILE A 36 13.45 3.22 2.53
C ILE A 36 12.87 2.15 1.62
N ALA A 37 13.69 1.61 0.71
CA ALA A 37 13.25 0.58 -0.22
C ALA A 37 12.70 -0.66 0.51
N PRO A 38 13.28 -1.16 1.62
CA PRO A 38 12.68 -2.24 2.40
C PRO A 38 11.28 -1.89 2.94
N ILE A 39 11.10 -0.68 3.48
CA ILE A 39 9.81 -0.21 4.03
C ILE A 39 8.76 -0.13 2.92
N LEU A 40 9.11 0.52 1.81
CA LEU A 40 8.21 0.66 0.67
C LEU A 40 7.83 -0.70 0.09
N ARG A 41 8.77 -1.65 0.00
CA ARG A 41 8.48 -3.01 -0.48
C ARG A 41 7.49 -3.75 0.41
N THR A 42 7.70 -3.68 1.72
CA THR A 42 6.85 -4.37 2.70
C THR A 42 5.43 -3.78 2.73
N HIS A 43 5.29 -2.46 2.71
CA HIS A 43 4.01 -1.80 3.01
C HIS A 43 3.31 -1.16 1.82
N CYS A 44 4.02 -0.83 0.75
CA CYS A 44 3.51 0.04 -0.32
C CYS A 44 3.49 -0.64 -1.69
N VAL A 45 4.56 -1.37 -2.07
CA VAL A 45 4.77 -1.90 -3.43
C VAL A 45 3.73 -2.95 -3.82
N SER A 46 3.09 -3.64 -2.86
CA SER A 46 1.99 -4.56 -3.14
C SER A 46 0.88 -3.91 -3.98
N CYS A 47 0.59 -2.63 -3.72
CA CYS A 47 -0.37 -1.81 -4.46
C CYS A 47 0.31 -0.81 -5.42
N HIS A 48 1.41 -0.18 -4.99
CA HIS A 48 2.17 0.84 -5.71
C HIS A 48 3.34 0.22 -6.50
N ARG A 49 3.00 -0.57 -7.51
CA ARG A 49 3.95 -1.17 -8.46
C ARG A 49 3.47 -0.96 -9.89
N PRO A 50 4.32 -1.19 -10.90
CA PRO A 50 3.86 -1.22 -12.29
C PRO A 50 2.67 -2.17 -12.42
N ASP A 51 1.63 -1.71 -13.14
CA ASP A 51 0.36 -2.42 -13.35
C ASP A 51 -0.44 -2.76 -12.07
N GLY A 52 0.00 -2.26 -10.91
CA GLY A 52 -0.70 -2.36 -9.63
C GLY A 52 -2.03 -1.58 -9.61
N ILE A 53 -2.74 -1.66 -8.49
CA ILE A 53 -4.03 -0.98 -8.31
C ILE A 53 -3.87 0.52 -7.99
N ALA A 54 -2.70 0.92 -7.48
CA ALA A 54 -2.43 2.33 -7.19
C ALA A 54 -2.04 3.09 -8.47
N PRO A 55 -2.33 4.41 -8.55
CA PRO A 55 -2.15 5.19 -9.77
C PRO A 55 -0.67 5.48 -10.15
N PHE A 56 0.28 5.10 -9.30
CA PHE A 56 1.71 5.27 -9.54
C PHE A 56 2.52 4.18 -8.81
N SER A 57 3.74 3.96 -9.30
CA SER A 57 4.68 3.00 -8.72
C SER A 57 5.53 3.62 -7.62
N LEU A 58 5.97 2.82 -6.65
CA LEU A 58 6.97 3.15 -5.63
C LEU A 58 8.13 2.13 -5.62
N ASP A 59 8.19 1.27 -6.63
CA ASP A 59 9.11 0.13 -6.72
C ASP A 59 10.52 0.50 -7.22
N ASN A 60 10.77 1.79 -7.47
CA ASN A 60 12.10 2.28 -7.82
C ASN A 60 12.39 3.65 -7.20
N PHE A 61 13.68 4.00 -7.15
CA PHE A 61 14.15 5.22 -6.51
C PHE A 61 13.51 6.48 -7.08
N ARG A 62 13.46 6.60 -8.42
CA ARG A 62 12.98 7.81 -9.08
C ARG A 62 11.51 8.08 -8.75
N ASP A 63 10.68 7.04 -8.79
CA ASP A 63 9.26 7.20 -8.49
C ASP A 63 9.01 7.45 -7.00
N ALA A 64 9.79 6.81 -6.12
CA ALA A 64 9.76 7.09 -4.70
C ALA A 64 10.20 8.52 -4.37
N GLU A 65 11.29 9.00 -4.98
CA GLU A 65 11.82 10.36 -4.83
C GLU A 65 10.78 11.39 -5.29
N ALA A 66 10.18 11.19 -6.47
CA ALA A 66 9.15 12.07 -7.00
C ALA A 66 7.88 12.16 -6.11
N ASN A 67 7.67 11.20 -5.22
CA ASN A 67 6.53 11.14 -4.30
C ASN A 67 6.94 11.28 -2.83
N ALA A 68 8.19 11.61 -2.51
CA ALA A 68 8.73 11.58 -1.14
C ALA A 68 7.92 12.45 -0.15
N GLU A 69 7.56 13.68 -0.56
CA GLU A 69 6.75 14.58 0.26
C GLU A 69 5.36 13.98 0.55
N ARG A 70 4.73 13.37 -0.46
CA ARG A 70 3.42 12.71 -0.30
C ARG A 70 3.53 11.51 0.63
N ILE A 71 4.58 10.70 0.49
CA ILE A 71 4.85 9.55 1.37
C ILE A 71 4.93 10.02 2.82
N ALA A 72 5.73 11.08 3.08
CA ALA A 72 5.85 11.64 4.43
C ALA A 72 4.50 12.13 4.97
N GLU A 73 3.70 12.83 4.16
CA GLU A 73 2.36 13.33 4.54
C GLU A 73 1.40 12.19 4.89
N VAL A 74 1.29 11.17 4.04
CA VAL A 74 0.28 10.10 4.20
C VAL A 74 0.63 9.16 5.34
N VAL A 75 1.93 8.94 5.61
CA VAL A 75 2.38 8.14 6.74
C VAL A 75 2.23 8.92 8.05
N THR A 76 2.58 10.21 8.07
CA THR A 76 2.39 11.05 9.27
C THR A 76 0.91 11.16 9.67
N SER A 77 0.02 11.25 8.69
CA SER A 77 -1.43 11.27 8.91
C SER A 77 -2.04 9.89 9.16
N ALA A 78 -1.25 8.82 9.09
CA ALA A 78 -1.70 7.43 9.14
C ALA A 78 -2.83 7.11 8.12
N SER A 79 -2.84 7.82 6.99
CA SER A 79 -3.77 7.55 5.89
C SER A 79 -3.29 6.41 4.98
N MET A 80 -1.98 6.14 4.99
CA MET A 80 -1.36 4.99 4.34
C MET A 80 -0.49 4.19 5.32
N PRO A 81 -0.43 2.86 5.18
CA PRO A 81 -1.28 2.03 4.31
C PRO A 81 -2.76 2.06 4.74
N PRO A 82 -3.71 1.90 3.81
CA PRO A 82 -5.12 2.13 4.11
C PRO A 82 -5.67 1.06 5.06
N TRP A 83 -5.99 1.46 6.30
CA TRP A 83 -6.52 0.57 7.34
C TRP A 83 -7.87 1.04 7.86
N LYS A 84 -8.92 0.26 7.57
CA LYS A 84 -10.31 0.56 7.97
C LYS A 84 -10.68 0.19 9.41
N PRO A 85 -10.20 -0.92 10.01
CA PRO A 85 -10.55 -1.27 11.38
C PRO A 85 -10.14 -0.18 12.37
N ALA A 86 -10.98 0.06 13.36
CA ALA A 86 -10.64 0.93 14.47
C ALA A 86 -9.67 0.23 15.42
N PRO A 87 -8.66 0.94 15.96
CA PRO A 87 -7.58 0.35 16.76
C PRO A 87 -8.08 -0.28 18.08
N TYR A 88 -9.27 0.11 18.56
CA TYR A 88 -9.78 -0.29 19.88
C TYR A 88 -10.30 -1.73 19.97
N TYR A 89 -10.37 -2.46 18.86
CA TYR A 89 -10.91 -3.83 18.84
C TYR A 89 -9.82 -4.90 18.99
N GLY A 90 -8.56 -4.52 19.17
CA GLY A 90 -7.41 -5.42 19.26
C GLY A 90 -6.81 -5.73 17.89
N PRO A 91 -5.71 -6.51 17.84
CA PRO A 91 -4.96 -6.74 16.62
C PRO A 91 -5.75 -7.62 15.63
N PHE A 92 -5.58 -7.33 14.35
CA PHE A 92 -6.14 -8.12 13.27
C PHE A 92 -5.04 -8.81 12.48
N ASP A 93 -5.36 -9.99 11.95
CA ASP A 93 -4.52 -10.66 10.98
C ASP A 93 -4.39 -9.80 9.70
N GLY A 94 -3.16 -9.65 9.21
CA GLY A 94 -2.85 -8.80 8.06
C GLY A 94 -2.98 -7.28 8.31
N GLU A 95 -2.89 -6.82 9.56
CA GLU A 95 -2.75 -5.40 9.87
C GLU A 95 -1.46 -4.86 9.22
N PRO A 96 -1.54 -3.89 8.29
CA PRO A 96 -0.39 -3.29 7.67
C PRO A 96 0.19 -2.30 8.67
N GLU A 97 0.96 -2.82 9.60
CA GLU A 97 1.56 -2.06 10.68
C GLU A 97 2.87 -1.44 10.18
N ILE A 98 2.86 -0.12 9.96
CA ILE A 98 4.10 0.66 9.83
C ILE A 98 4.50 1.11 11.23
N THR A 99 5.71 0.77 11.65
CA THR A 99 6.21 1.16 12.97
C THR A 99 6.54 2.65 13.00
N VAL A 100 6.57 3.24 14.20
CA VAL A 100 6.99 4.65 14.39
C VAL A 100 8.39 4.88 13.81
N ALA A 101 9.32 3.95 13.99
CA ALA A 101 10.67 4.07 13.47
C ALA A 101 10.73 4.04 11.93
N GLU A 102 9.89 3.22 11.29
CA GLU A 102 9.78 3.19 9.83
C GLU A 102 9.16 4.48 9.29
N ALA A 103 8.10 4.98 9.95
CA ALA A 103 7.50 6.27 9.63
C ALA A 103 8.51 7.42 9.76
N ASP A 104 9.27 7.45 10.86
CA ASP A 104 10.32 8.45 11.09
C ASP A 104 11.40 8.39 10.01
N ASN A 105 11.80 7.19 9.57
CA ASN A 105 12.76 7.04 8.48
C ASN A 105 12.23 7.59 7.15
N LEU A 106 10.96 7.32 6.82
CA LEU A 106 10.32 7.85 5.61
C LEU A 106 10.27 9.39 5.63
N VAL A 107 9.88 9.97 6.77
CA VAL A 107 9.81 11.42 6.95
C VAL A 107 11.20 12.06 6.92
N ALA A 108 12.17 11.46 7.62
CA ALA A 108 13.55 11.94 7.64
C ALA A 108 14.20 11.86 6.25
N TRP A 109 13.95 10.80 5.48
CA TRP A 109 14.47 10.68 4.11
C TRP A 109 13.88 11.74 3.19
N ALA A 110 12.56 11.95 3.25
CA ALA A 110 11.87 12.95 2.45
C ALA A 110 12.35 14.38 2.77
N THR A 111 12.62 14.69 4.04
CA THR A 111 13.02 16.03 4.48
C THR A 111 14.52 16.32 4.33
N ASN A 112 15.36 15.30 4.20
CA ASN A 112 16.82 15.43 4.04
C ASN A 112 17.31 15.30 2.60
N GLY A 113 16.46 15.61 1.61
CA GLY A 113 16.84 15.65 0.20
C GLY A 113 16.99 14.26 -0.44
N THR A 114 16.25 13.27 0.06
CA THR A 114 16.05 11.95 -0.58
C THR A 114 17.33 11.24 -1.03
N PRO A 115 18.35 11.09 -0.15
CA PRO A 115 19.61 10.46 -0.54
C PRO A 115 19.39 9.03 -1.04
N GLN A 116 19.93 8.70 -2.21
CA GLN A 116 19.70 7.40 -2.87
C GLN A 116 20.42 6.24 -2.17
N GLY A 117 21.64 6.45 -1.69
CA GLY A 117 22.51 5.37 -1.20
C GLY A 117 23.05 4.47 -2.31
N ASP A 118 23.76 3.40 -1.92
CA ASP A 118 24.28 2.40 -2.86
C ASP A 118 23.16 1.43 -3.28
N THR A 119 22.82 1.44 -4.56
CA THR A 119 21.73 0.64 -5.13
C THR A 119 22.20 -0.67 -5.77
N ALA A 120 23.51 -0.94 -5.80
CA ALA A 120 24.08 -2.11 -6.47
C ALA A 120 23.56 -3.46 -5.92
N ALA A 121 23.08 -3.46 -4.67
CA ALA A 121 22.56 -4.64 -3.97
C ALA A 121 21.04 -4.63 -3.77
N LEU A 122 20.30 -3.64 -4.32
CA LEU A 122 18.84 -3.71 -4.33
C LEU A 122 18.43 -4.85 -5.26
N ALA A 123 18.26 -6.03 -4.69
CA ALA A 123 17.72 -7.18 -5.39
C ALA A 123 16.37 -6.79 -6.01
N LEU A 124 16.27 -6.99 -7.32
CA LEU A 124 14.99 -7.12 -8.00
C LEU A 124 14.35 -8.36 -7.38
N ASP A 125 13.43 -8.19 -6.43
CA ASP A 125 12.65 -9.32 -5.95
C ASP A 125 11.63 -9.64 -7.03
N PRO A 126 11.86 -10.69 -7.83
CA PRO A 126 11.05 -10.96 -8.98
C PRO A 126 9.85 -11.75 -8.49
N THR A 127 8.66 -11.27 -8.80
CA THR A 127 7.38 -11.96 -8.65
C THR A 127 6.71 -11.84 -7.28
N MET A 128 5.83 -10.85 -7.19
CA MET A 128 4.63 -11.01 -6.38
C MET A 128 3.86 -12.25 -6.86
N PRO A 129 3.32 -13.08 -5.97
CA PRO A 129 2.48 -14.20 -6.37
C PRO A 129 1.29 -13.69 -7.18
N SER A 130 1.01 -14.34 -8.32
CA SER A 130 -0.16 -14.01 -9.15
C SER A 130 -1.48 -14.17 -8.41
N TRP A 131 -1.48 -15.00 -7.34
CA TRP A 131 -2.63 -15.26 -6.47
C TRP A 131 -2.27 -14.97 -5.01
N PRO A 132 -2.56 -13.76 -4.50
CA PRO A 132 -2.30 -13.37 -3.12
C PRO A 132 -2.87 -14.31 -2.04
N LEU A 133 -3.97 -14.99 -2.34
CA LEU A 133 -4.63 -15.93 -1.43
C LEU A 133 -4.14 -17.39 -1.58
N GLY A 134 -3.12 -17.62 -2.40
CA GLY A 134 -2.61 -18.95 -2.77
C GLY A 134 -3.14 -19.41 -4.13
N GLU A 135 -2.51 -20.45 -4.70
CA GLU A 135 -2.94 -21.03 -5.97
C GLU A 135 -4.39 -21.54 -5.89
N PRO A 136 -5.27 -21.15 -6.83
CA PRO A 136 -6.67 -21.54 -6.80
C PRO A 136 -6.88 -22.98 -7.30
N ASP A 137 -7.70 -23.73 -6.57
CA ASP A 137 -8.15 -25.06 -7.01
C ASP A 137 -9.16 -24.99 -8.17
N LEU A 138 -9.80 -23.83 -8.35
CA LEU A 138 -10.79 -23.57 -9.38
C LEU A 138 -10.63 -22.17 -9.95
N ILE A 139 -10.38 -22.08 -11.26
CA ILE A 139 -10.34 -20.83 -12.01
C ILE A 139 -11.61 -20.76 -12.87
N VAL A 140 -12.36 -19.68 -12.71
CA VAL A 140 -13.50 -19.36 -13.58
C VAL A 140 -13.20 -18.04 -14.29
N SER A 141 -13.42 -18.01 -15.60
CA SER A 141 -13.09 -16.86 -16.45
C SER A 141 -14.31 -16.43 -17.26
N MET A 142 -14.36 -15.15 -17.61
CA MET A 142 -15.34 -14.66 -18.60
C MET A 142 -15.11 -15.37 -19.94
N GLU A 143 -16.19 -15.72 -20.62
CA GLU A 143 -16.13 -16.31 -21.97
C GLU A 143 -15.68 -15.25 -22.99
N ASP A 144 -16.25 -14.04 -22.89
CA ASP A 144 -15.95 -12.91 -23.75
C ASP A 144 -15.21 -11.79 -23.00
N THR A 145 -14.31 -11.10 -23.71
CA THR A 145 -13.60 -9.94 -23.18
C THR A 145 -14.51 -8.72 -23.11
N TYR A 146 -14.50 -8.01 -22.00
CA TYR A 146 -15.14 -6.70 -21.87
C TYR A 146 -14.11 -5.57 -21.91
N SER A 147 -14.28 -4.61 -22.81
CA SER A 147 -13.40 -3.43 -22.90
C SER A 147 -14.01 -2.25 -22.15
N VAL A 148 -13.30 -1.78 -21.13
CA VAL A 148 -13.68 -0.57 -20.40
C VAL A 148 -13.29 0.66 -21.23
N ASN A 149 -14.26 1.52 -21.53
CA ASN A 149 -13.99 2.76 -22.23
C ASN A 149 -13.28 3.77 -21.30
N PRO A 150 -12.23 4.48 -21.77
CA PRO A 150 -11.63 5.55 -20.99
C PRO A 150 -12.65 6.65 -20.66
N GLY A 151 -12.66 7.11 -19.42
CA GLY A 151 -13.52 8.20 -18.98
C GLY A 151 -13.56 8.36 -17.46
N ASP A 152 -14.24 9.40 -17.00
CA ASP A 152 -14.33 9.75 -15.56
C ASP A 152 -15.54 9.08 -14.86
N SER A 153 -16.41 8.42 -15.62
CA SER A 153 -17.61 7.76 -15.10
C SER A 153 -17.34 6.34 -14.65
N LEU A 154 -17.89 5.96 -13.49
CA LEU A 154 -17.89 4.57 -13.04
C LEU A 154 -18.98 3.78 -13.77
N GLU A 155 -18.55 2.86 -14.62
CA GLU A 155 -19.43 1.83 -15.15
C GLU A 155 -19.66 0.73 -14.11
N HIS A 156 -20.91 0.31 -13.96
CA HIS A 156 -21.28 -0.83 -13.13
C HIS A 156 -21.82 -1.92 -14.03
N ARG A 157 -21.05 -2.99 -14.15
CA ARG A 157 -21.36 -4.13 -15.00
C ARG A 157 -21.17 -5.43 -14.23
N ASN A 158 -22.06 -6.37 -14.45
CA ASN A 158 -22.08 -7.66 -13.79
C ASN A 158 -21.80 -8.73 -14.83
N PHE A 159 -20.91 -9.67 -14.53
CA PHE A 159 -20.55 -10.75 -15.43
C PHE A 159 -20.96 -12.07 -14.79
N VAL A 160 -21.66 -12.93 -15.54
CA VAL A 160 -22.08 -14.23 -15.05
C VAL A 160 -20.98 -15.23 -15.34
N LEU A 161 -20.44 -15.84 -14.29
CA LEU A 161 -19.39 -16.83 -14.38
C LEU A 161 -19.99 -18.21 -14.05
N PRO A 162 -20.28 -19.07 -15.05
CA PRO A 162 -20.86 -20.37 -14.78
C PRO A 162 -19.85 -21.27 -14.05
N ILE A 163 -20.27 -21.81 -12.91
CA ILE A 163 -19.45 -22.74 -12.12
C ILE A 163 -20.03 -24.14 -12.29
N ASN A 164 -19.25 -25.04 -12.89
CA ASN A 164 -19.66 -26.43 -13.13
C ASN A 164 -19.25 -27.33 -11.96
N LEU A 165 -19.87 -27.14 -10.79
CA LEU A 165 -19.69 -28.04 -9.65
C LEU A 165 -20.66 -29.21 -9.73
N THR A 166 -20.14 -30.43 -9.62
CA THR A 166 -20.95 -31.66 -9.56
C THR A 166 -21.35 -32.04 -8.14
N GLU A 167 -20.76 -31.41 -7.13
CA GLU A 167 -21.01 -31.64 -5.71
C GLU A 167 -20.84 -30.34 -4.91
N GLN A 168 -21.37 -30.32 -3.68
CA GLN A 168 -21.24 -29.18 -2.79
C GLN A 168 -19.79 -29.07 -2.29
N GLN A 169 -19.21 -27.87 -2.39
CA GLN A 169 -17.85 -27.59 -1.96
C GLN A 169 -17.79 -26.41 -0.98
N TRP A 170 -16.80 -26.44 -0.10
CA TRP A 170 -16.50 -25.33 0.81
C TRP A 170 -15.53 -24.36 0.15
N VAL A 171 -15.85 -23.07 0.22
CA VAL A 171 -14.99 -22.01 -0.30
C VAL A 171 -14.25 -21.37 0.86
N ARG A 172 -12.92 -21.41 0.82
CA ARG A 172 -12.06 -20.73 1.81
C ARG A 172 -11.75 -19.30 1.41
N ALA A 173 -11.51 -19.06 0.13
CA ALA A 173 -11.05 -17.80 -0.41
C ALA A 173 -11.62 -17.58 -1.81
N VAL A 174 -11.82 -16.32 -2.17
CA VAL A 174 -12.15 -15.90 -3.53
C VAL A 174 -11.24 -14.75 -3.90
N ASP A 175 -10.54 -14.91 -5.02
CA ASP A 175 -9.67 -13.88 -5.57
C ASP A 175 -10.12 -13.48 -6.98
N VAL A 176 -9.79 -12.26 -7.37
CA VAL A 176 -10.14 -11.71 -8.69
C VAL A 176 -8.86 -11.22 -9.34
N LEU A 177 -8.42 -11.93 -10.37
CA LEU A 177 -7.26 -11.55 -11.17
C LEU A 177 -7.73 -10.89 -12.47
N PRO A 178 -7.50 -9.58 -12.65
CA PRO A 178 -7.73 -8.93 -13.93
C PRO A 178 -6.67 -9.39 -14.94
N ASN A 179 -7.10 -10.15 -15.96
CA ASN A 179 -6.21 -10.54 -17.05
C ASN A 179 -6.02 -9.38 -18.04
N GLY A 180 -4.77 -9.04 -18.33
CA GLY A 180 -4.42 -8.15 -19.46
C GLY A 180 -4.77 -6.67 -19.28
N VAL A 181 -5.20 -6.24 -18.09
CA VAL A 181 -5.42 -4.83 -17.76
C VAL A 181 -4.68 -4.47 -16.47
N SER A 182 -4.25 -3.21 -16.34
CA SER A 182 -3.80 -2.70 -15.03
C SER A 182 -4.95 -2.87 -14.03
N SER A 183 -4.64 -3.32 -12.80
CA SER A 183 -5.64 -3.44 -11.73
C SER A 183 -6.37 -2.12 -11.43
N ALA A 184 -5.82 -0.98 -11.86
CA ALA A 184 -6.46 0.33 -11.78
C ALA A 184 -7.78 0.43 -12.57
N ALA A 185 -8.02 -0.43 -13.57
CA ALA A 185 -9.29 -0.46 -14.31
C ALA A 185 -10.47 -0.96 -13.46
N ILE A 186 -10.21 -1.73 -12.40
CA ILE A 186 -11.23 -2.26 -11.49
C ILE A 186 -11.18 -1.49 -10.17
N ARG A 187 -12.15 -0.60 -9.96
CA ARG A 187 -12.27 0.14 -8.70
C ARG A 187 -12.89 -0.68 -7.57
N ARG A 188 -13.81 -1.59 -7.89
CA ARG A 188 -14.50 -2.48 -6.94
C ARG A 188 -15.00 -3.72 -7.65
N ALA A 189 -14.69 -4.88 -7.10
CA ALA A 189 -15.32 -6.15 -7.47
C ALA A 189 -16.20 -6.65 -6.33
N ARG A 190 -17.30 -7.32 -6.66
CA ARG A 190 -18.13 -8.09 -5.72
C ARG A 190 -18.37 -9.45 -6.34
N VAL A 191 -18.13 -10.49 -5.56
CA VAL A 191 -18.47 -11.85 -5.96
C VAL A 191 -19.72 -12.27 -5.20
N MET A 192 -20.74 -12.65 -5.96
CA MET A 192 -22.06 -13.02 -5.45
C MET A 192 -22.48 -14.32 -6.13
N ILE A 193 -23.24 -15.14 -5.41
CA ILE A 193 -23.78 -16.41 -5.90
C ILE A 193 -25.22 -16.20 -6.33
N ASP A 194 -25.50 -16.46 -7.60
CA ASP A 194 -26.84 -16.51 -8.17
C ASP A 194 -27.31 -17.97 -8.29
N GLY A 195 -28.18 -18.39 -7.37
CA GLY A 195 -28.83 -19.71 -7.43
C GLY A 195 -30.13 -19.72 -8.26
N SER A 196 -30.60 -18.56 -8.70
CA SER A 196 -31.87 -18.41 -9.42
C SER A 196 -31.71 -18.54 -10.94
N GLY A 197 -30.52 -18.25 -11.46
CA GLY A 197 -30.25 -18.16 -12.90
C GLY A 197 -30.72 -16.85 -13.53
N THR A 198 -31.26 -15.92 -12.74
CA THR A 198 -31.71 -14.60 -13.21
C THR A 198 -30.59 -13.80 -13.87
N GLY A 199 -29.36 -13.87 -13.32
CA GLY A 199 -28.21 -13.19 -13.90
C GLY A 199 -27.92 -13.69 -15.32
N ARG A 200 -28.03 -15.01 -15.54
CA ARG A 200 -27.83 -15.63 -16.87
C ARG A 200 -28.88 -15.16 -17.87
N THR A 201 -30.14 -15.04 -17.43
CA THR A 201 -31.21 -14.48 -18.27
C THR A 201 -30.93 -13.02 -18.61
N ALA A 202 -30.52 -12.21 -17.63
CA ALA A 202 -30.19 -10.80 -17.84
C ALA A 202 -29.01 -10.60 -18.79
N GLU A 203 -27.96 -11.43 -18.68
CA GLU A 203 -26.82 -11.42 -19.59
C GLU A 203 -27.22 -11.81 -21.02
N ALA A 204 -28.12 -12.79 -21.20
CA ALA A 204 -28.60 -13.21 -22.51
C ALA A 204 -29.46 -12.15 -23.24
N GLU A 205 -29.99 -11.17 -22.51
CA GLU A 205 -30.75 -10.03 -23.06
C GLU A 205 -29.84 -8.85 -23.46
N ASP A 206 -28.60 -8.81 -22.98
CA ASP A 206 -27.63 -7.77 -23.31
C ASP A 206 -26.86 -8.12 -24.60
N THR A 207 -26.38 -7.09 -25.28
CA THR A 207 -25.58 -7.21 -26.51
C THR A 207 -24.08 -7.15 -26.26
N LEU A 208 -23.67 -6.73 -25.07
CA LEU A 208 -22.29 -6.71 -24.59
C LEU A 208 -22.10 -7.78 -23.51
N PRO A 209 -20.89 -8.33 -23.31
CA PRO A 209 -20.64 -9.33 -22.26
C PRO A 209 -21.12 -8.87 -20.88
N GLY A 210 -21.83 -9.70 -20.12
CA GLY A 210 -22.45 -9.29 -18.86
C GLY A 210 -23.69 -8.42 -19.02
N TYR A 211 -24.14 -7.76 -17.95
CA TYR A 211 -25.29 -6.86 -17.95
C TYR A 211 -25.08 -5.65 -17.01
N PRO A 212 -25.66 -4.48 -17.29
CA PRO A 212 -25.47 -3.27 -16.49
C PRO A 212 -26.21 -3.35 -15.15
N GLY A 213 -25.71 -2.63 -14.16
CA GLY A 213 -26.43 -2.40 -12.91
C GLY A 213 -25.53 -2.45 -11.69
N LEU A 214 -25.73 -1.52 -10.76
CA LEU A 214 -25.03 -1.50 -9.48
C LEU A 214 -25.68 -2.43 -8.45
N ILE A 215 -26.99 -2.62 -8.51
CA ILE A 215 -27.75 -3.41 -7.54
C ILE A 215 -28.08 -4.76 -8.18
N ILE A 216 -27.70 -5.83 -7.48
CA ILE A 216 -28.05 -7.20 -7.81
C ILE A 216 -28.95 -7.69 -6.69
N ASP A 217 -30.21 -7.98 -7.00
CA ASP A 217 -31.25 -8.40 -6.05
C ASP A 217 -31.54 -9.91 -6.08
N HIS A 218 -31.05 -10.61 -7.12
CA HIS A 218 -31.23 -12.05 -7.32
C HIS A 218 -30.03 -12.89 -6.88
N ALA A 219 -28.91 -12.25 -6.51
CA ALA A 219 -27.71 -12.91 -6.03
C ALA A 219 -27.44 -12.55 -4.57
N ALA A 220 -26.73 -13.43 -3.85
CA ALA A 220 -26.33 -13.20 -2.48
C ALA A 220 -24.81 -13.22 -2.33
N PHE A 221 -24.27 -12.49 -1.37
CA PHE A 221 -22.90 -12.74 -0.94
C PHE A 221 -22.81 -14.16 -0.40
N PRO A 222 -21.76 -14.92 -0.75
CA PRO A 222 -21.64 -16.28 -0.27
C PRO A 222 -21.56 -16.30 1.26
N GLN A 223 -22.27 -17.25 1.88
CA GLN A 223 -22.43 -17.33 3.33
C GLN A 223 -21.13 -17.81 4.00
N GLY A 224 -20.81 -17.28 5.18
CA GLY A 224 -19.62 -17.65 5.97
C GLY A 224 -18.54 -16.56 6.03
N HIS A 225 -17.40 -16.89 6.65
CA HIS A 225 -16.19 -16.05 6.67
C HIS A 225 -15.34 -16.38 5.45
N ILE A 226 -15.70 -15.79 4.31
CA ILE A 226 -14.95 -15.99 3.06
C ILE A 226 -13.88 -14.91 2.97
N TRP A 227 -12.64 -15.36 2.88
CA TRP A 227 -11.53 -14.43 2.71
C TRP A 227 -11.57 -13.87 1.29
N SER A 228 -11.86 -12.58 1.18
CA SER A 228 -11.52 -11.79 0.00
C SER A 228 -10.45 -10.79 0.42
N GLY A 229 -9.46 -10.54 -0.45
CA GLY A 229 -8.31 -9.68 -0.17
C GLY A 229 -8.64 -8.23 0.26
N HIS A 230 -9.92 -7.85 0.28
CA HIS A 230 -10.40 -6.56 0.73
C HIS A 230 -11.45 -6.56 1.85
N GLN A 231 -12.08 -7.70 2.22
CA GLN A 231 -13.24 -7.65 3.13
C GLN A 231 -13.12 -8.42 4.44
N ASP A 232 -12.26 -9.45 4.57
CA ASP A 232 -12.25 -10.22 5.82
C ASP A 232 -10.95 -10.01 6.60
N LYS A 233 -11.03 -9.10 7.58
CA LYS A 233 -9.96 -8.81 8.54
C LYS A 233 -10.28 -9.58 9.82
N ARG A 234 -9.65 -10.75 9.98
CA ARG A 234 -9.90 -11.61 11.14
C ARG A 234 -9.21 -11.01 12.36
N ARG A 235 -9.95 -10.80 13.45
CA ARG A 235 -9.34 -10.48 14.75
C ARG A 235 -8.46 -11.65 15.18
N LEU A 236 -7.24 -11.39 15.62
CA LEU A 236 -6.45 -12.40 16.32
C LEU A 236 -7.14 -12.68 17.66
N LEU A 237 -8.00 -13.70 17.67
CA LEU A 237 -8.52 -14.23 18.91
C LEU A 237 -7.31 -14.89 19.59
N ASN A 238 -6.84 -14.26 20.68
CA ASN A 238 -5.98 -14.95 21.62
C ASN A 238 -6.64 -16.30 21.88
N SER A 239 -5.94 -17.38 21.56
CA SER A 239 -6.32 -18.72 21.98
C SER A 239 -6.47 -18.66 23.50
N LEU A 240 -7.72 -18.58 23.95
CA LEU A 240 -8.03 -18.94 25.32
C LEU A 240 -7.66 -20.41 25.42
N GLY A 241 -6.67 -20.69 26.26
CA GLY A 241 -6.30 -22.05 26.65
C GLY A 241 -7.44 -22.77 27.36
#